data_AF-A0A954PPW8-F1
#
_entry.id   AF-A0A954PPW8-F1
#
_cell.length_a   1.000
_cell.length_b   1.000
_cell.length_c   1.000
_cell.angle_alpha   90.00
_cell.angle_beta   90.00
_cell.angle_gamma   90.00
#
_symmetry.space_group_name_H-M   'P 1'
#
loop_
_entity.id
_entity.type
_entity.pdbx_description
1 polymer ?
#
loop_
_entity_poly.entity_id
_entity_poly.type
_entity_poly.pdbx_seq_one_letter_code
_entity_poly.pdbx_strand_id
1 'polypeptide(L)'
;LVLLGLTGGCQPLSPKSIDAARIYDSPDLRDGEPQIQRGEPRKVLDALGWAWGIPSKVLLWDRRVENHRISATTEAALADYLQHNHMSTVRVRLNQYRPGEDWRRLTRNKAVGAPWRYTLGAVSVLGETLIPGRVFGGDHYNPFTNTIHLYSDVPAIALHEGAHAKDFARRKWKGTYAASYLLPVVPLAHESIASRDVVAYLEAYGTAEQQAAAYRILYPAYGTYAGNAMGYALPAYATPLYVGSVLSGHAWGRYEAAQTLQRAPGTSAEN
;
A
#
# COMPACT_ATOMS: atom_id res chain seq x y z
N LEU A 1 -27.39 -8.29 4.70
CA LEU A 1 -26.90 -7.43 5.81
C LEU A 1 -25.77 -6.46 5.37
N VAL A 2 -25.78 -6.01 4.09
CA VAL A 2 -24.75 -5.10 3.51
C VAL A 2 -25.36 -3.77 3.03
N LEU A 3 -26.67 -3.58 3.22
CA LEU A 3 -27.41 -2.39 2.78
C LEU A 3 -27.87 -1.46 3.92
N LEU A 4 -27.25 -1.56 5.09
CA LEU A 4 -27.66 -0.84 6.31
C LEU A 4 -26.55 0.06 6.89
N GLY A 5 -25.89 0.84 6.02
CA GLY A 5 -24.80 1.71 6.43
C GLY A 5 -24.64 3.01 5.64
N LEU A 6 -25.68 3.49 4.95
CA LEU A 6 -25.59 4.72 4.14
C LEU A 6 -26.09 5.99 4.86
N THR A 7 -26.34 5.96 6.18
CA THR A 7 -26.85 7.14 6.92
C THR A 7 -26.07 7.50 8.19
N GLY A 8 -24.98 6.81 8.51
CA GLY A 8 -24.01 7.25 9.52
C GLY A 8 -22.73 7.66 8.83
N GLY A 9 -22.14 8.80 9.21
CA GLY A 9 -20.90 9.35 8.63
C GLY A 9 -19.67 8.46 8.85
N CYS A 10 -19.64 7.30 8.22
CA CYS A 10 -18.48 6.44 8.14
C CYS A 10 -17.47 7.10 7.19
N GLN A 11 -16.56 7.90 7.74
CA GLN A 11 -15.34 8.27 7.03
C GLN A 11 -14.46 7.01 6.95
N PRO A 12 -14.37 6.34 5.78
CA PRO A 12 -13.73 5.03 5.68
C PRO A 12 -12.23 5.10 6.00
N LEU A 13 -11.64 6.28 5.84
CA LEU A 13 -10.23 6.58 6.12
C LEU A 13 -10.05 7.50 7.33
N SER A 14 -11.00 7.50 8.27
CA SER A 14 -10.86 8.22 9.54
C SER A 14 -9.55 7.82 10.26
N PRO A 15 -8.70 8.80 10.65
CA PRO A 15 -7.37 8.54 11.17
C PRO A 15 -7.39 7.52 12.31
N LYS A 16 -6.58 6.47 12.19
CA LYS A 16 -6.39 5.50 13.27
C LYS A 16 -5.05 4.80 13.11
N SER A 17 -4.15 5.03 14.07
CA SER A 17 -2.88 4.32 14.11
C SER A 17 -3.08 2.83 14.40
N ILE A 18 -2.26 2.01 13.76
CA ILE A 18 -2.07 0.62 14.11
C ILE A 18 -1.26 0.57 15.41
N ASP A 19 -1.84 -0.03 16.44
CA ASP A 19 -1.11 -0.42 17.63
C ASP A 19 -0.23 -1.64 17.31
N ALA A 20 1.08 -1.40 17.22
CA ALA A 20 2.11 -2.42 17.01
C ALA A 20 2.99 -2.60 18.26
N ALA A 21 2.44 -2.45 19.47
CA ALA A 21 3.18 -2.65 20.73
C ALA A 21 3.84 -4.04 20.82
N ARG A 22 3.32 -5.03 20.10
CA ARG A 22 3.94 -6.36 19.97
C ARG A 22 4.16 -6.72 18.50
N ILE A 23 5.42 -6.98 18.14
CA ILE A 23 5.84 -7.39 16.80
C ILE A 23 6.19 -8.89 16.81
N TYR A 24 5.69 -9.62 15.82
CA TYR A 24 5.88 -11.06 15.61
C TYR A 24 6.72 -11.35 14.36
N ASP A 25 7.71 -10.50 14.06
CA ASP A 25 8.61 -10.70 12.93
C ASP A 25 9.66 -11.79 13.17
N SER A 26 10.17 -12.36 12.07
CA SER A 26 11.23 -13.36 12.11
C SER A 26 12.60 -12.68 12.19
N PRO A 27 13.40 -12.90 13.25
CA PRO A 27 14.75 -12.31 13.36
C PRO A 27 15.67 -12.71 12.20
N ASP A 28 15.51 -13.92 11.66
CA ASP A 28 16.25 -14.48 10.52
C ASP A 28 16.15 -13.66 9.22
N LEU A 29 15.21 -12.71 9.16
CA LEU A 29 15.05 -11.80 8.02
C LEU A 29 16.03 -10.62 8.05
N ARG A 30 16.73 -10.40 9.17
CA ARG A 30 17.86 -9.47 9.24
C ARG A 30 19.08 -10.17 8.67
N ASP A 31 19.47 -9.79 7.45
CA ASP A 31 20.53 -10.45 6.68
C ASP A 31 21.78 -9.59 6.51
N GLY A 32 21.90 -8.48 7.25
CA GLY A 32 23.06 -7.58 7.22
C GLY A 32 23.12 -6.64 6.01
N GLU A 33 22.27 -6.86 5.01
CA GLU A 33 22.17 -6.02 3.82
C GLU A 33 21.35 -4.75 4.09
N PRO A 34 21.62 -3.64 3.37
CA PRO A 34 20.86 -2.39 3.52
C PRO A 34 19.35 -2.61 3.35
N GLN A 35 18.55 -2.17 4.32
CA GLN A 35 17.10 -2.44 4.37
C GLN A 35 16.39 -2.04 3.07
N ILE A 36 16.71 -0.85 2.56
CA ILE A 36 16.21 -0.31 1.30
C ILE A 36 17.25 -0.59 0.21
N GLN A 37 16.82 -1.25 -0.86
CA GLN A 37 17.66 -1.56 -2.00
C GLN A 37 17.04 -1.05 -3.29
N ARG A 38 17.87 -0.44 -4.13
CA ARG A 38 17.48 0.11 -5.42
C ARG A 38 17.97 -0.77 -6.55
N GLY A 39 17.10 -1.02 -7.52
CA GLY A 39 17.46 -1.66 -8.77
C GLY A 39 18.30 -0.73 -9.64
N GLU A 40 19.18 -1.32 -10.45
CA GLU A 40 19.92 -0.55 -11.45
C GLU A 40 18.96 0.11 -12.46
N PRO A 41 19.30 1.30 -12.99
CA PRO A 41 18.53 1.92 -14.07
C PRO A 41 18.53 1.03 -15.31
N ARG A 42 17.35 0.68 -15.83
CA ARG A 42 17.19 -0.20 -17.01
C ARG A 42 16.22 0.44 -17.99
N LYS A 43 16.69 1.40 -18.79
CA LYS A 43 15.87 2.27 -19.66
C LYS A 43 14.74 1.55 -20.42
N VAL A 44 15.01 0.39 -21.01
CA VAL A 44 14.01 -0.37 -21.77
C VAL A 44 12.92 -0.95 -20.86
N LEU A 45 13.30 -1.64 -19.78
CA LEU A 45 12.35 -2.21 -18.83
C LEU A 45 11.53 -1.11 -18.16
N ASP A 46 12.19 0.00 -17.80
CA ASP A 46 11.57 1.12 -17.11
C ASP A 46 10.59 1.86 -18.02
N ALA A 47 10.87 1.93 -19.33
CA ALA A 47 9.94 2.49 -20.31
C ALA A 47 8.72 1.59 -20.54
N LEU A 48 8.92 0.26 -20.60
CA LEU A 48 7.81 -0.69 -20.68
C LEU A 48 6.93 -0.60 -19.43
N GLY A 49 7.53 -0.57 -18.24
CA GLY A 49 6.81 -0.41 -17.00
C GLY A 49 6.05 0.92 -16.91
N TRP A 50 6.68 2.02 -17.33
CA TRP A 50 6.03 3.31 -17.37
C TRP A 50 4.76 3.30 -18.25
N ALA A 51 4.86 2.67 -19.44
CA ALA A 51 3.75 2.54 -20.37
C ALA A 51 2.66 1.60 -19.84
N TRP A 52 3.05 0.48 -19.23
CA TRP A 52 2.12 -0.45 -18.59
C TRP A 52 1.31 0.22 -17.48
N GLY A 53 1.94 1.11 -16.71
CA GLY A 53 1.26 1.82 -15.63
C GLY A 53 0.39 3.02 -16.06
N ILE A 54 0.17 3.25 -17.36
CA ILE A 54 -0.73 4.33 -17.83
C ILE A 54 -2.16 4.20 -17.26
N PRO A 55 -2.80 3.02 -17.23
CA PRO A 55 -4.12 2.86 -16.64
C PRO A 55 -4.16 3.30 -15.17
N SER A 56 -3.19 2.91 -14.35
CA SER A 56 -3.08 3.30 -12.94
C SER A 56 -2.92 4.81 -12.76
N LYS A 57 -2.12 5.46 -13.61
CA LYS A 57 -1.95 6.94 -13.63
C LYS A 57 -3.27 7.65 -13.94
N VAL A 58 -4.04 7.12 -14.89
CA VAL A 58 -5.35 7.67 -15.25
C VAL A 58 -6.36 7.42 -14.12
N LEU A 59 -6.37 6.21 -13.57
CA LEU A 59 -7.29 5.81 -12.50
C LEU A 59 -7.11 6.67 -11.24
N LEU A 60 -5.87 6.96 -10.85
CA LEU A 60 -5.54 7.72 -9.64
C LEU A 60 -5.27 9.21 -9.91
N TRP A 61 -5.37 9.68 -11.15
CA TRP A 61 -5.07 11.05 -11.57
C TRP A 61 -3.70 11.58 -11.09
N ASP A 62 -2.69 10.71 -11.04
CA ASP A 62 -1.33 11.09 -10.67
C ASP A 62 -0.31 10.40 -11.59
N ARG A 63 0.50 11.21 -12.28
CA ARG A 63 1.49 10.74 -13.25
C ARG A 63 2.68 10.02 -12.61
N ARG A 64 2.85 10.15 -11.29
CA ARG A 64 3.93 9.54 -10.53
C ARG A 64 3.65 8.08 -10.16
N VAL A 65 2.40 7.65 -10.24
CA VAL A 65 1.99 6.25 -10.05
C VAL A 65 2.64 5.39 -11.13
N GLU A 66 3.32 4.32 -10.72
CA GLU A 66 4.02 3.36 -11.58
C GLU A 66 4.89 4.06 -12.64
N ASN A 67 5.57 5.14 -12.25
CA ASN A 67 6.43 5.89 -13.15
C ASN A 67 7.84 5.29 -13.26
N HIS A 68 8.16 4.30 -12.41
CA HIS A 68 9.45 3.63 -12.30
C HIS A 68 10.64 4.57 -12.06
N ARG A 69 10.37 5.74 -11.44
CA ARG A 69 11.35 6.77 -11.09
C ARG A 69 11.11 7.29 -9.69
N ILE A 70 11.47 6.47 -8.71
CA ILE A 70 11.27 6.77 -7.29
C ILE A 70 12.30 7.80 -6.84
N SER A 71 11.82 8.95 -6.37
CA SER A 71 12.64 10.06 -5.85
C SER A 71 13.22 9.75 -4.48
N ALA A 72 14.24 10.53 -4.09
CA ALA A 72 14.79 10.47 -2.73
C ALA A 72 13.74 10.86 -1.67
N THR A 73 12.77 11.72 -2.01
CA THR A 73 11.70 12.14 -1.09
C THR A 73 10.77 10.97 -0.75
N THR A 74 10.34 10.19 -1.75
CA THR A 74 9.49 9.01 -1.52
C THR A 74 10.25 7.93 -0.76
N GLU A 75 11.52 7.71 -1.09
CA GLU A 75 12.39 6.77 -0.37
C GLU A 75 12.59 7.19 1.10
N ALA A 76 12.89 8.47 1.36
CA ALA A 76 13.06 8.99 2.71
C ALA A 76 11.77 8.91 3.53
N ALA A 77 10.61 9.25 2.95
CA ALA A 77 9.34 9.14 3.64
C ALA A 77 9.05 7.71 4.11
N LEU A 78 9.34 6.71 3.28
CA LEU A 78 9.21 5.31 3.65
C LEU A 78 10.25 4.89 4.70
N ALA A 79 11.50 5.32 4.55
CA ALA A 79 12.56 5.05 5.51
C ALA A 79 12.19 5.57 6.92
N ASP A 80 11.75 6.83 6.99
CA ASP A 80 11.33 7.49 8.24
C ASP A 80 10.16 6.74 8.87
N TYR A 81 9.16 6.37 8.08
CA TYR A 81 8.02 5.61 8.57
C TYR A 81 8.42 4.23 9.12
N LEU A 82 9.27 3.48 8.40
CA LEU A 82 9.73 2.16 8.86
C LEU A 82 10.58 2.28 10.13
N GLN A 83 11.45 3.30 10.20
CA GLN A 83 12.27 3.56 11.38
C GLN A 83 11.40 3.93 12.58
N HIS A 84 10.47 4.87 12.40
CA HIS A 84 9.54 5.33 13.44
C HIS A 84 8.72 4.17 14.02
N ASN A 85 8.35 3.21 13.18
CA ASN A 85 7.55 2.05 13.59
C ASN A 85 8.41 0.81 13.92
N HIS A 86 9.73 0.93 14.01
CA HIS A 86 10.66 -0.17 14.34
C HIS A 86 10.61 -1.38 13.39
N MET A 87 10.26 -1.16 12.11
CA MET A 87 10.07 -2.18 11.08
C MET A 87 11.38 -2.67 10.44
N SER A 88 12.41 -2.90 11.25
CA SER A 88 13.79 -3.23 10.83
C SER A 88 13.96 -4.53 10.02
N THR A 89 12.98 -5.43 10.02
CA THR A 89 13.07 -6.71 9.27
C THR A 89 12.45 -6.66 7.89
N VAL A 90 11.74 -5.58 7.56
CA VAL A 90 11.07 -5.35 6.28
C VAL A 90 12.11 -5.01 5.22
N ARG A 91 12.16 -5.76 4.12
CA ARG A 91 12.97 -5.40 2.94
C ARG A 91 12.20 -4.39 2.11
N VAL A 92 12.87 -3.38 1.57
CA VAL A 92 12.27 -2.49 0.55
C VAL A 92 13.04 -2.62 -0.75
N ARG A 93 12.31 -2.89 -1.85
CA ARG A 93 12.83 -3.02 -3.21
C ARG A 93 12.29 -1.88 -4.05
N LEU A 94 13.13 -0.89 -4.29
CA LEU A 94 12.83 0.22 -5.20
C LEU A 94 13.21 -0.23 -6.60
N ASN A 95 12.22 -0.52 -7.46
CA ASN A 95 12.48 -0.85 -8.85
C ASN A 95 13.46 -2.03 -9.04
N GLN A 96 13.55 -2.92 -8.05
CA GLN A 96 14.55 -3.98 -8.00
C GLN A 96 13.88 -5.33 -8.26
N TYR A 97 14.48 -6.12 -9.14
CA TYR A 97 14.05 -7.49 -9.41
C TYR A 97 15.15 -8.47 -8.99
N ARG A 98 14.92 -9.20 -7.89
CA ARG A 98 15.85 -10.19 -7.31
C ARG A 98 15.08 -11.42 -6.79
N PRO A 99 14.41 -12.19 -7.66
CA PRO A 99 13.56 -13.30 -7.25
C PRO A 99 14.28 -14.33 -6.37
N GLY A 100 15.57 -14.62 -6.65
CA GLY A 100 16.35 -15.57 -5.84
C GLY A 100 16.52 -15.15 -4.37
N GLU A 101 16.58 -13.86 -4.09
CA GLU A 101 16.58 -13.35 -2.72
C GLU A 101 15.17 -13.44 -2.10
N ASP A 102 14.11 -13.21 -2.87
CA ASP A 102 12.73 -13.34 -2.38
C ASP A 102 12.40 -14.80 -2.03
N TRP A 103 12.84 -15.77 -2.83
CA TRP A 103 12.80 -17.20 -2.47
C TRP A 103 13.58 -17.50 -1.19
N ARG A 104 14.77 -16.91 -1.02
CA ARG A 104 15.55 -17.07 0.21
C ARG A 104 14.82 -16.49 1.41
N ARG A 105 14.26 -15.28 1.30
CA ARG A 105 13.50 -14.61 2.35
C ARG A 105 12.23 -15.38 2.70
N LEU A 106 11.52 -15.95 1.72
CA LEU A 106 10.40 -16.85 1.95
C LEU A 106 10.80 -17.95 2.94
N THR A 107 11.87 -18.68 2.65
CA THR A 107 12.33 -19.79 3.53
C THR A 107 12.76 -19.34 4.93
N ARG A 108 13.33 -18.12 5.04
CA ARG A 108 13.79 -17.51 6.30
C ARG A 108 12.68 -16.88 7.13
N ASN A 109 11.53 -16.55 6.53
CA ASN A 109 10.42 -15.97 7.26
C ASN A 109 9.74 -17.03 8.16
N LYS A 110 10.20 -17.19 9.40
CA LYS A 110 9.63 -18.11 10.41
C LYS A 110 8.38 -17.54 11.09
N ALA A 111 8.07 -16.26 10.88
CA ALA A 111 6.82 -15.65 11.35
C ALA A 111 5.59 -16.12 10.57
N VAL A 112 5.80 -16.66 9.36
CA VAL A 112 4.75 -17.35 8.60
C VAL A 112 4.89 -18.86 8.80
N GLY A 113 3.81 -19.49 9.26
CA GLY A 113 3.76 -20.93 9.46
C GLY A 113 4.10 -21.72 8.19
N ALA A 114 4.78 -22.85 8.34
CA ALA A 114 5.31 -23.64 7.22
C ALA A 114 4.26 -23.98 6.14
N PRO A 115 3.02 -24.41 6.47
CA PRO A 115 2.01 -24.70 5.45
C PRO A 115 1.72 -23.49 4.55
N TRP A 116 1.49 -22.31 5.13
CA TRP A 116 1.22 -21.09 4.38
C TRP A 116 2.42 -20.62 3.56
N ARG A 117 3.62 -20.71 4.15
CA ARG A 117 4.86 -20.31 3.50
C ARG A 117 5.13 -21.14 2.24
N TYR A 118 4.96 -22.47 2.31
CA TYR A 118 5.28 -23.37 1.20
C TYR A 118 4.10 -23.65 0.25
N THR A 119 2.94 -23.03 0.48
CA THR A 119 1.79 -23.06 -0.44
C THR A 119 1.55 -21.66 -1.02
N LEU A 120 0.70 -20.85 -0.39
CA LEU A 120 0.37 -19.49 -0.83
C LEU A 120 1.62 -18.63 -0.98
N GLY A 121 2.59 -18.75 -0.07
CA GLY A 121 3.85 -18.02 -0.16
C GLY A 121 4.71 -18.43 -1.36
N ALA A 122 4.80 -19.72 -1.67
CA ALA A 122 5.52 -20.19 -2.86
C ALA A 122 4.83 -19.74 -4.15
N VAL A 123 3.50 -19.79 -4.21
CA VAL A 123 2.71 -19.28 -5.35
C VAL A 123 2.89 -17.77 -5.53
N SER A 124 2.87 -17.01 -4.43
CA SER A 124 3.09 -15.55 -4.44
C SER A 124 4.48 -15.21 -5.00
N VAL A 125 5.55 -15.81 -4.47
CA VAL A 125 6.92 -15.53 -4.93
C VAL A 125 7.15 -16.04 -6.36
N LEU A 126 6.54 -17.17 -6.75
CA LEU A 126 6.56 -17.64 -8.14
C LEU A 126 5.87 -16.64 -9.07
N GLY A 127 4.72 -16.08 -8.68
CA GLY A 127 4.03 -15.04 -9.44
C GLY A 127 4.92 -13.82 -9.66
N GLU A 128 5.54 -13.30 -8.62
CA GLU A 128 6.50 -12.18 -8.70
C GLU A 128 7.75 -12.53 -9.52
N THR A 129 8.16 -13.80 -9.53
CA THR A 129 9.26 -14.28 -10.37
C THR A 129 8.87 -14.25 -11.85
N LEU A 130 7.69 -14.75 -12.21
CA LEU A 130 7.25 -14.86 -13.60
C LEU A 130 6.72 -13.54 -14.18
N ILE A 131 6.14 -12.70 -13.33
CA ILE A 131 5.52 -11.41 -13.67
C ILE A 131 6.28 -10.33 -12.91
N PRO A 132 7.45 -9.89 -13.42
CA PRO A 132 8.28 -8.92 -12.72
C PRO A 132 7.56 -7.58 -12.59
N GLY A 133 7.28 -7.14 -11.36
CA GLY A 133 6.66 -5.82 -11.12
C GLY A 133 7.49 -4.65 -11.67
N ARG A 134 8.79 -4.84 -11.93
CA ARG A 134 9.64 -3.88 -12.67
C ARG A 134 9.08 -3.54 -14.06
N VAL A 135 8.29 -4.44 -14.66
CA VAL A 135 7.60 -4.25 -15.95
C VAL A 135 6.09 -4.11 -15.75
N PHE A 136 5.49 -4.88 -14.85
CA PHE A 136 4.03 -4.93 -14.71
C PHE A 136 3.46 -4.05 -13.60
N GLY A 137 4.31 -3.28 -12.91
CA GLY A 137 3.91 -2.38 -11.84
C GLY A 137 3.39 -3.12 -10.61
N GLY A 138 2.45 -2.49 -9.92
CA GLY A 138 1.85 -2.94 -8.69
C GLY A 138 2.77 -2.73 -7.50
N ASP A 139 2.74 -1.54 -6.90
CA ASP A 139 3.31 -1.36 -5.56
C ASP A 139 2.57 -2.30 -4.59
N HIS A 140 3.32 -3.06 -3.80
CA HIS A 140 2.72 -4.00 -2.85
C HIS A 140 3.71 -4.43 -1.76
N TYR A 141 3.16 -4.78 -0.60
CA TYR A 141 3.81 -5.54 0.45
C TYR A 141 3.52 -7.04 0.30
N ASN A 142 4.56 -7.85 0.22
CA ASN A 142 4.46 -9.31 0.28
C ASN A 142 4.66 -9.80 1.73
N PRO A 143 3.62 -10.32 2.40
CA PRO A 143 3.71 -10.78 3.78
C PRO A 143 4.51 -12.08 3.95
N PHE A 144 4.68 -12.86 2.89
CA PHE A 144 5.40 -14.13 2.91
C PHE A 144 6.91 -13.94 2.92
N THR A 145 7.42 -12.88 2.28
CA THR A 145 8.84 -12.53 2.24
C THR A 145 9.19 -11.34 3.14
N ASN A 146 8.17 -10.67 3.69
CA ASN A 146 8.28 -9.42 4.44
C ASN A 146 9.04 -8.36 3.61
N THR A 147 8.55 -8.12 2.40
CA THR A 147 9.19 -7.27 1.40
C THR A 147 8.18 -6.29 0.81
N ILE A 148 8.53 -5.01 0.75
CA ILE A 148 7.82 -3.97 0.01
C ILE A 148 8.46 -3.86 -1.37
N HIS A 149 7.65 -3.97 -2.42
CA HIS A 149 8.03 -3.70 -3.80
C HIS A 149 7.44 -2.36 -4.22
N LEU A 150 8.29 -1.42 -4.60
CA LEU A 150 7.88 -0.06 -4.97
C LEU A 150 8.31 0.26 -6.40
N TYR A 151 7.39 0.88 -7.15
CA TYR A 151 7.49 1.32 -8.54
C TYR A 151 6.91 2.72 -8.75
N SER A 152 6.08 3.21 -7.83
CA SER A 152 5.50 4.56 -7.82
C SER A 152 6.37 5.57 -7.07
N ASP A 153 6.43 6.80 -7.59
CA ASP A 153 7.04 7.95 -6.89
C ASP A 153 5.99 8.76 -6.11
N VAL A 154 5.27 8.08 -5.22
CA VAL A 154 4.20 8.68 -4.43
C VAL A 154 4.42 8.30 -2.97
N PRO A 155 4.78 9.27 -2.09
CA PRO A 155 5.01 9.00 -0.68
C PRO A 155 3.84 8.28 0.00
N ALA A 156 2.60 8.69 -0.29
CA ALA A 156 1.41 8.07 0.30
C ALA A 156 1.27 6.57 -0.05
N ILE A 157 1.65 6.15 -1.27
CA ILE A 157 1.65 4.73 -1.66
C ILE A 157 2.75 3.99 -0.90
N ALA A 158 3.96 4.56 -0.84
CA ALA A 158 5.06 3.95 -0.10
C ALA A 158 4.73 3.76 1.39
N LEU A 159 4.16 4.80 2.03
CA LEU A 159 3.67 4.72 3.41
C LEU A 159 2.56 3.68 3.57
N HIS A 160 1.66 3.53 2.59
CA HIS A 160 0.60 2.54 2.61
C HIS A 160 1.14 1.10 2.61
N GLU A 161 2.17 0.82 1.80
CA GLU A 161 2.85 -0.48 1.86
C GLU A 161 3.62 -0.68 3.17
N GLY A 162 4.19 0.40 3.72
CA GLY A 162 4.76 0.42 5.08
C GLY A 162 3.71 0.08 6.14
N ALA A 163 2.49 0.60 6.01
CA ALA A 163 1.38 0.35 6.92
C ALA A 163 0.86 -1.08 6.82
N HIS A 164 0.85 -1.69 5.63
CA HIS A 164 0.63 -3.13 5.48
C HIS A 164 1.70 -3.92 6.23
N ALA A 165 2.98 -3.56 6.08
CA ALA A 165 4.06 -4.22 6.82
C ALA A 165 3.86 -4.11 8.34
N LYS A 166 3.50 -2.92 8.84
CA LYS A 166 3.18 -2.67 10.25
C LYS A 166 1.97 -3.47 10.73
N ASP A 167 0.90 -3.55 9.93
CA ASP A 167 -0.28 -4.33 10.30
C ASP A 167 0.02 -5.82 10.37
N PHE A 168 0.81 -6.35 9.43
CA PHE A 168 1.27 -7.73 9.47
C PHE A 168 2.24 -8.00 10.62
N ALA A 169 3.10 -7.04 10.98
CA ALA A 169 4.05 -7.14 12.08
C ALA A 169 3.37 -7.52 13.41
N ARG A 170 2.18 -6.96 13.70
CA ARG A 170 1.43 -7.26 14.93
C ARG A 170 0.63 -8.57 14.91
N ARG A 171 0.60 -9.31 13.79
CA ARG A 171 -0.20 -10.55 13.69
C ARG A 171 0.62 -11.76 14.10
N LYS A 172 0.17 -12.49 15.13
CA LYS A 172 0.76 -13.78 15.51
C LYS A 172 0.63 -14.84 14.41
N TRP A 173 -0.51 -14.86 13.71
CA TRP A 173 -0.80 -15.84 12.66
C TRP A 173 -0.75 -15.19 11.28
N LYS A 174 0.42 -14.68 10.88
CA LYS A 174 0.60 -13.92 9.63
C LYS A 174 0.11 -14.66 8.40
N GLY A 175 0.42 -15.95 8.28
CA GLY A 175 -0.01 -16.76 7.14
C GLY A 175 -1.53 -16.90 7.02
N THR A 176 -2.22 -17.09 8.14
CA THR A 176 -3.70 -17.15 8.16
C THR A 176 -4.30 -15.79 7.82
N TYR A 177 -3.71 -14.70 8.33
CA TYR A 177 -4.11 -13.33 8.00
C TYR A 177 -3.88 -12.98 6.53
N ALA A 178 -2.77 -13.46 5.93
CA ALA A 178 -2.54 -13.34 4.49
C ALA A 178 -3.58 -14.16 3.71
N ALA A 179 -3.87 -15.40 4.13
CA ALA A 179 -4.84 -16.25 3.46
C ALA A 179 -6.26 -15.67 3.47
N SER A 180 -6.63 -14.88 4.49
CA SER A 180 -7.96 -14.27 4.54
C SER A 180 -8.18 -13.19 3.47
N TYR A 181 -7.13 -12.66 2.82
CA TYR A 181 -7.29 -11.79 1.64
C TYR A 181 -8.00 -12.49 0.48
N LEU A 182 -8.06 -13.84 0.46
CA LEU A 182 -8.81 -14.59 -0.55
C LEU A 182 -10.33 -14.52 -0.35
N LEU A 183 -10.78 -14.12 0.84
CA LEU A 183 -12.20 -14.00 1.13
C LEU A 183 -12.75 -12.69 0.54
N PRO A 184 -13.97 -12.70 0.00
CA PRO A 184 -14.63 -11.47 -0.45
C PRO A 184 -14.67 -10.43 0.67
N VAL A 185 -14.52 -9.15 0.30
CA VAL A 185 -14.60 -7.98 1.20
C VAL A 185 -13.45 -7.86 2.20
N VAL A 186 -12.74 -8.93 2.58
CA VAL A 186 -11.61 -8.84 3.52
C VAL A 186 -10.50 -7.90 3.04
N PRO A 187 -10.08 -7.90 1.76
CA PRO A 187 -9.12 -6.92 1.26
C PRO A 187 -9.54 -5.48 1.58
N LEU A 188 -10.82 -5.11 1.38
CA LEU A 188 -11.32 -3.76 1.70
C LEU A 188 -11.04 -3.35 3.15
N ALA A 189 -11.23 -4.27 4.10
CA ALA A 189 -10.96 -3.99 5.52
C ALA A 189 -9.46 -3.77 5.77
N HIS A 190 -8.60 -4.57 5.14
CA HIS A 190 -7.15 -4.46 5.31
C HIS A 190 -6.60 -3.17 4.67
N GLU A 191 -7.12 -2.80 3.49
CA GLU A 191 -6.80 -1.52 2.85
C GLU A 191 -7.25 -0.33 3.70
N SER A 192 -8.43 -0.40 4.33
CA SER A 192 -8.86 0.62 5.30
C SER A 192 -7.88 0.73 6.47
N ILE A 193 -7.43 -0.39 7.05
CA ILE A 193 -6.48 -0.38 8.17
C ILE A 193 -5.17 0.32 7.77
N ALA A 194 -4.59 -0.06 6.63
CA ALA A 194 -3.34 0.53 6.16
C ALA A 194 -3.50 2.03 5.85
N SER A 195 -4.52 2.41 5.08
CA SER A 195 -4.74 3.82 4.72
C SER A 195 -5.02 4.71 5.93
N ARG A 196 -5.77 4.22 6.93
CA ARG A 196 -6.06 4.98 8.16
C ARG A 196 -4.82 5.21 9.02
N ASP A 197 -3.89 4.26 9.02
CA ASP A 197 -2.62 4.42 9.71
C ASP A 197 -1.73 5.45 9.00
N VAL A 198 -1.69 5.45 7.66
CA VAL A 198 -0.98 6.49 6.89
C VAL A 198 -1.55 7.87 7.19
N VAL A 199 -2.88 8.01 7.20
CA VAL A 199 -3.52 9.28 7.54
C VAL A 199 -3.15 9.70 8.96
N ALA A 200 -3.27 8.82 9.95
CA ALA A 200 -2.89 9.12 11.33
C ALA A 200 -1.40 9.48 11.48
N TYR A 201 -0.52 8.82 10.74
CA TYR A 201 0.91 9.12 10.73
C TYR A 201 1.18 10.52 10.16
N LEU A 202 0.53 10.88 9.04
CA LEU A 202 0.69 12.19 8.42
C LEU A 202 0.02 13.31 9.21
N GLU A 203 -1.04 13.04 9.97
CA GLU A 203 -1.60 13.98 10.94
C GLU A 203 -0.62 14.27 12.09
N ALA A 204 0.08 13.24 12.57
CA ALA A 204 1.02 13.39 13.69
C ALA A 204 2.37 13.99 13.28
N TYR A 205 2.87 13.68 12.07
CA TYR A 205 4.25 13.95 11.68
C TYR A 205 4.42 14.62 10.30
N GLY A 206 3.36 14.71 9.50
CA GLY A 206 3.40 15.26 8.15
C GLY A 206 2.95 16.72 8.07
N THR A 207 3.24 17.36 6.94
CA THR A 207 2.71 18.68 6.60
C THR A 207 1.28 18.59 6.05
N ALA A 208 0.56 19.71 6.04
CA ALA A 208 -0.78 19.79 5.45
C ALA A 208 -0.78 19.38 3.97
N GLU A 209 0.28 19.70 3.22
CA GLU A 209 0.46 19.31 1.82
C GLU A 209 0.65 17.81 1.67
N GLN A 210 1.42 17.18 2.57
CA GLN A 210 1.61 15.73 2.57
C GLN A 210 0.30 15.00 2.89
N GLN A 211 -0.45 15.47 3.89
CA GLN A 211 -1.78 14.95 4.21
C GLN A 211 -2.75 15.11 3.03
N ALA A 212 -2.82 16.31 2.44
CA ALA A 212 -3.68 16.58 1.28
C ALA A 212 -3.31 15.73 0.06
N ALA A 213 -2.01 15.53 -0.19
CA ALA A 213 -1.53 14.64 -1.24
C ALA A 213 -1.92 13.18 -0.97
N ALA A 214 -1.83 12.72 0.28
CA ALA A 214 -2.26 11.38 0.66
C ALA A 214 -3.76 11.18 0.45
N TYR A 215 -4.60 12.12 0.86
CA TYR A 215 -6.05 12.01 0.63
C TYR A 215 -6.42 11.91 -0.85
N ARG A 216 -5.74 12.67 -1.72
CA ARG A 216 -5.97 12.60 -3.18
C ARG A 216 -5.60 11.26 -3.81
N ILE A 217 -4.79 10.45 -3.13
CA ILE A 217 -4.33 9.13 -3.61
C ILE A 217 -5.09 8.00 -2.92
N LEU A 218 -5.15 8.01 -1.59
CA LEU A 218 -5.67 6.89 -0.80
C LEU A 218 -7.18 6.73 -0.94
N TYR A 219 -7.95 7.82 -1.03
CA TYR A 219 -9.40 7.71 -1.21
C TYR A 219 -9.83 7.08 -2.53
N PRO A 220 -9.35 7.52 -3.72
CA PRO A 220 -9.70 6.85 -4.97
C PRO A 220 -9.13 5.43 -5.05
N ALA A 221 -7.94 5.18 -4.49
CA ALA A 221 -7.38 3.82 -4.38
C ALA A 221 -8.30 2.91 -3.55
N TYR A 222 -8.73 3.35 -2.37
CA TYR A 222 -9.73 2.65 -1.54
C TYR A 222 -11.06 2.43 -2.29
N GLY A 223 -11.47 3.40 -3.11
CA GLY A 223 -12.65 3.30 -3.96
C GLY A 223 -12.62 2.11 -4.92
N THR A 224 -11.44 1.70 -5.40
CA THR A 224 -11.31 0.49 -6.24
C THR A 224 -11.70 -0.79 -5.47
N TYR A 225 -11.28 -0.90 -4.21
CA TYR A 225 -11.61 -2.02 -3.34
C TYR A 225 -13.09 -2.01 -2.94
N ALA A 226 -13.64 -0.84 -2.63
CA ALA A 226 -15.05 -0.70 -2.28
C ALA A 226 -15.94 -1.10 -3.47
N GLY A 227 -15.58 -0.62 -4.66
CA GLY A 227 -16.24 -0.96 -5.91
C GLY A 227 -16.20 -2.46 -6.21
N ASN A 228 -15.04 -3.10 -6.06
CA ASN A 228 -14.89 -4.55 -6.23
C ASN A 228 -15.72 -5.34 -5.21
N ALA A 229 -15.74 -4.93 -3.94
CA ALA A 229 -16.54 -5.58 -2.90
C ALA A 229 -18.05 -5.49 -3.21
N MET A 230 -18.54 -4.31 -3.64
CA MET A 230 -19.93 -4.15 -4.06
C MET A 230 -20.24 -4.92 -5.34
N GLY A 231 -19.32 -4.94 -6.31
CA GLY A 231 -19.46 -5.70 -7.55
C GLY A 231 -19.51 -7.21 -7.32
N TYR A 232 -18.79 -7.74 -6.34
CA TYR A 232 -18.93 -9.13 -5.91
C TYR A 232 -20.33 -9.44 -5.40
N ALA A 233 -20.92 -8.54 -4.61
CA ALA A 233 -22.28 -8.70 -4.08
C ALA A 233 -23.37 -8.48 -5.13
N LEU A 234 -23.12 -7.63 -6.14
CA LEU A 234 -24.06 -7.26 -7.20
C LEU A 234 -23.38 -7.37 -8.59
N PRO A 235 -23.14 -8.60 -9.11
CA PRO A 235 -22.34 -8.80 -10.32
C PRO A 235 -22.86 -8.08 -11.56
N ALA A 236 -24.19 -7.97 -11.71
CA ALA A 236 -24.82 -7.26 -12.83
C ALA A 236 -24.46 -5.76 -12.88
N TYR A 237 -24.00 -5.19 -11.77
CA TYR A 237 -23.63 -3.78 -11.64
C TYR A 237 -22.15 -3.58 -11.31
N ALA A 238 -21.31 -4.61 -11.45
CA ALA A 238 -19.92 -4.56 -11.00
C ALA A 238 -19.14 -3.39 -11.62
N THR A 239 -19.21 -3.20 -12.95
CA THR A 239 -18.53 -2.09 -13.63
C THR A 239 -19.02 -0.71 -13.19
N PRO A 240 -20.32 -0.38 -13.23
CA PRO A 240 -20.78 0.93 -12.76
C PRO A 240 -20.51 1.16 -11.26
N LEU A 241 -20.58 0.12 -10.42
CA LEU A 241 -20.22 0.21 -9.00
C LEU A 241 -18.73 0.51 -8.82
N TYR A 242 -17.85 -0.15 -9.59
CA TYR A 242 -16.42 0.11 -9.57
C TYR A 242 -16.11 1.56 -9.95
N VAL A 243 -16.59 1.99 -11.11
CA VAL A 243 -16.35 3.36 -11.61
C VAL A 243 -16.94 4.40 -10.65
N GLY A 244 -18.18 4.21 -10.19
CA GLY A 244 -18.84 5.11 -9.25
C GLY A 244 -18.09 5.23 -7.91
N SER A 245 -17.53 4.12 -7.42
CA SER A 245 -16.75 4.12 -6.17
C SER A 245 -15.43 4.87 -6.31
N VAL A 246 -14.72 4.68 -7.43
CA VAL A 246 -13.47 5.40 -7.71
C VAL A 246 -13.72 6.91 -7.86
N LEU A 247 -14.75 7.30 -8.61
CA LEU A 247 -15.13 8.70 -8.76
C LEU A 247 -15.55 9.35 -7.43
N SER A 248 -16.29 8.61 -6.60
CA SER A 248 -16.66 9.06 -5.26
C SER A 248 -15.43 9.22 -4.36
N GLY A 249 -14.48 8.29 -4.42
CA GLY A 249 -13.19 8.39 -3.73
C GLY A 249 -12.40 9.61 -4.17
N HIS A 250 -12.35 9.91 -5.46
CA HIS A 250 -11.73 11.13 -5.96
C HIS A 250 -12.39 12.40 -5.43
N ALA A 251 -13.73 12.47 -5.45
CA ALA A 251 -14.47 13.62 -4.94
C ALA A 251 -14.20 13.83 -3.45
N TRP A 252 -14.29 12.77 -2.65
CA TRP A 252 -14.07 12.84 -1.20
C TRP A 252 -12.61 13.15 -0.84
N GLY A 253 -11.65 12.52 -1.52
CA GLY A 253 -10.23 12.77 -1.31
C GLY A 253 -9.83 14.21 -1.63
N ARG A 254 -10.44 14.82 -2.66
CA ARG A 254 -10.25 16.25 -2.96
C ARG A 254 -10.90 17.16 -1.93
N TYR A 255 -12.07 16.81 -1.42
CA TYR A 255 -12.74 17.55 -0.34
C TYR A 255 -11.89 17.57 0.94
N GLU A 256 -11.44 16.41 1.43
CA GLU A 256 -10.59 16.32 2.63
C GLU A 256 -9.25 17.03 2.44
N ALA A 257 -8.65 16.91 1.25
CA ALA A 257 -7.44 17.64 0.90
C ALA A 257 -7.64 19.17 0.95
N ALA A 258 -8.77 19.68 0.46
CA ALA A 258 -9.08 21.11 0.52
C ALA A 258 -9.29 21.59 1.96
N GLN A 259 -10.05 20.83 2.76
CA GLN A 259 -10.29 21.14 4.18
C GLN A 259 -8.98 21.16 4.98
N THR A 260 -8.08 20.22 4.71
CA THR A 260 -6.77 20.13 5.38
C THR A 260 -5.89 21.35 5.09
N LEU A 261 -5.83 21.77 3.82
CA LEU A 261 -5.04 22.94 3.42
C LEU A 261 -5.64 24.27 3.93
N GLN A 262 -6.96 24.37 4.08
CA GLN A 262 -7.62 25.54 4.65
C GLN A 262 -7.40 25.68 6.16
N ARG A 263 -7.25 24.55 6.87
CA ARG A 263 -6.97 24.54 8.32
C ARG A 263 -5.49 24.73 8.64
N ALA A 264 -4.62 24.65 7.65
CA ALA A 264 -3.19 24.85 7.84
C ALA A 264 -2.92 26.31 8.27
N PRO A 265 -2.16 26.55 9.36
CA PRO A 265 -1.84 27.91 9.79
C PRO A 265 -1.06 28.62 8.67
N GLY A 266 -1.64 29.70 8.13
CA GLY A 266 -1.05 30.50 7.05
C GLY A 266 -1.93 30.71 5.81
N THR A 267 -3.13 30.11 5.73
CA THR A 267 -4.07 30.30 4.60
C THR A 267 -5.36 31.04 4.96
N SER A 268 -5.47 31.61 6.17
CA SER A 268 -6.49 32.61 6.47
C SER A 268 -6.18 33.86 5.64
N ALA A 269 -6.90 33.99 4.53
CA ALA A 269 -6.84 35.14 3.63
C ALA A 269 -6.91 36.44 4.44
N GLU A 270 -5.90 37.28 4.24
CA GLU A 270 -6.13 38.72 4.12
C GLU A 270 -7.25 38.90 3.07
N ASN A 271 -8.45 39.20 3.54
CA ASN A 271 -9.55 39.78 2.77
C ASN A 271 -10.30 40.74 3.68
#